data_AF-A0A848LG24-F1
#
_entry.id   AF-A0A848LG24-F1
#
_cell.length_a   1.000
_cell.length_b   1.000
_cell.length_c   1.000
_cell.angle_alpha   90.00
_cell.angle_beta   90.00
_cell.angle_gamma   90.00
#
_symmetry.space_group_name_H-M   'P 1'
#
loop_
_entity.id
_entity.type
_entity.pdbx_description
1 polymer ?
#
loop_
_entity_poly.entity_id
_entity_poly.type
_entity_poly.pdbx_seq_one_letter_code
_entity_poly.pdbx_strand_id
1 'polypeptide(L)'
;MDREAAGEWHGWDTQQLEDLHLVNGQAASNKGCLTPHRRKKKGHHCSYHWHAFMRAQGADAARYVWPSKSEVPEPQPRAEGKWDPENWILSANKRHVSYYPREAHHIVPFESLTTALCTATSGDKNKTDDNKLKELRGGLLKNGYNINDEHNMAYLPSHPDHAKALRLPYHKGRHGTYSDYVEKQLDVIFSGMQDAIDNHRDGTGDAPNYKQCAQRIKVLSRRLRKAILQAHLPEDRVNGTHDTLKALAARLKHTF
;
A
#
# COMPACT_ATOMS: atom_id res chain seq x y z
N MET A 1 -9.18 -2.06 6.62
CA MET A 1 -9.58 -2.34 5.24
C MET A 1 -10.81 -3.20 5.21
N ASP A 2 -11.94 -2.53 5.05
CA ASP A 2 -13.19 -3.17 4.65
C ASP A 2 -13.05 -3.82 3.27
N ARG A 3 -13.83 -4.86 2.99
CA ARG A 3 -13.93 -5.47 1.66
C ARG A 3 -15.06 -4.86 0.82
N GLU A 4 -16.10 -4.35 1.46
CA GLU A 4 -17.29 -3.84 0.76
C GLU A 4 -16.94 -2.50 0.12
N ALA A 5 -16.44 -1.54 0.89
CA ALA A 5 -15.88 -0.29 0.35
C ALA A 5 -14.77 -0.51 -0.70
N ALA A 6 -13.87 -1.49 -0.50
CA ALA A 6 -12.83 -1.80 -1.51
C ALA A 6 -13.39 -2.49 -2.77
N GLY A 7 -14.62 -3.02 -2.73
CA GLY A 7 -15.37 -3.48 -3.89
C GLY A 7 -16.08 -2.31 -4.59
N GLU A 8 -16.79 -1.48 -3.84
CA GLU A 8 -17.51 -0.29 -4.32
C GLU A 8 -16.59 0.66 -5.09
N TRP A 9 -15.45 1.06 -4.49
CA TRP A 9 -14.46 1.93 -5.13
C TRP A 9 -13.86 1.33 -6.41
N HIS A 10 -13.78 0.00 -6.53
CA HIS A 10 -13.33 -0.66 -7.75
C HIS A 10 -14.45 -0.74 -8.80
N GLY A 11 -15.70 -0.94 -8.39
CA GLY A 11 -16.87 -0.80 -9.27
C GLY A 11 -16.95 0.61 -9.87
N TRP A 12 -16.80 1.63 -9.02
CA TRP A 12 -16.74 3.04 -9.43
C TRP A 12 -15.55 3.32 -10.36
N ASP A 13 -14.33 2.85 -10.02
CA ASP A 13 -13.15 2.97 -10.92
C ASP A 13 -13.43 2.31 -12.28
N THR A 14 -14.13 1.17 -12.31
CA THR A 14 -14.44 0.45 -13.55
C THR A 14 -15.48 1.19 -14.39
N GLN A 15 -16.52 1.74 -13.76
CA GLN A 15 -17.57 2.51 -14.45
C GLN A 15 -17.08 3.88 -14.95
N GLN A 16 -16.23 4.56 -14.18
CA GLN A 16 -15.83 5.94 -14.48
C GLN A 16 -14.51 6.05 -15.24
N LEU A 17 -13.62 5.05 -15.12
CA LEU A 17 -12.24 5.11 -15.59
C LEU A 17 -11.85 3.84 -16.38
N GLU A 18 -12.82 3.20 -17.10
CA GLU A 18 -12.62 1.89 -17.74
C GLU A 18 -11.32 1.84 -18.59
N ASP A 19 -11.15 2.78 -19.53
CA ASP A 19 -9.95 2.88 -20.39
C ASP A 19 -8.63 3.06 -19.64
N LEU A 20 -8.66 3.41 -18.36
CA LEU A 20 -7.48 3.65 -17.51
C LEU A 20 -7.21 2.49 -16.54
N HIS A 21 -8.16 1.57 -16.39
CA HIS A 21 -8.08 0.41 -15.50
C HIS A 21 -8.07 -0.92 -16.27
N LEU A 22 -8.81 -0.99 -17.38
CA LEU A 22 -8.95 -2.14 -18.27
C LEU A 22 -8.58 -1.73 -19.71
N VAL A 23 -8.57 -2.70 -20.62
CA VAL A 23 -8.62 -2.53 -22.07
C VAL A 23 -9.58 -3.59 -22.59
N ASN A 24 -10.66 -3.19 -23.28
CA ASN A 24 -11.71 -4.09 -23.77
C ASN A 24 -12.27 -5.04 -22.67
N GLY A 25 -12.57 -4.50 -21.48
CA GLY A 25 -13.00 -5.28 -20.32
C GLY A 25 -11.93 -6.19 -19.68
N GLN A 26 -10.71 -6.25 -20.23
CA GLN A 26 -9.62 -7.11 -19.74
C GLN A 26 -8.54 -6.32 -18.99
N ALA A 27 -7.87 -6.96 -18.03
CA ALA A 27 -6.83 -6.32 -17.23
C ALA A 27 -5.50 -6.21 -18.01
N ALA A 28 -5.24 -5.04 -18.60
CA ALA A 28 -4.00 -4.76 -19.33
C ALA A 28 -2.78 -4.65 -18.40
N SER A 29 -1.61 -5.07 -18.87
CA SER A 29 -0.36 -5.09 -18.07
C SER A 29 0.23 -3.71 -17.80
N ASN A 30 -0.16 -2.68 -18.57
CA ASN A 30 0.34 -1.30 -18.49
C ASN A 30 -0.64 -0.32 -17.81
N LYS A 31 -1.78 -0.80 -17.30
CA LYS A 31 -2.80 0.02 -16.62
C LYS A 31 -2.65 -0.05 -15.10
N GLY A 32 -3.12 0.99 -14.43
CA GLY A 32 -3.04 1.11 -12.97
C GLY A 32 -4.34 0.71 -12.28
N CYS A 33 -4.30 0.69 -10.95
CA CYS A 33 -5.50 0.63 -10.13
C CYS A 33 -5.28 1.43 -8.85
N LEU A 34 -6.30 2.16 -8.38
CA LEU A 34 -6.22 2.91 -7.11
C LEU A 34 -6.92 2.19 -5.95
N THR A 35 -7.42 0.96 -6.18
CA THR A 35 -8.28 0.23 -5.23
C THR A 35 -7.80 -1.24 -5.02
N PRO A 36 -7.66 -1.72 -3.77
CA PRO A 36 -6.93 -2.96 -3.44
C PRO A 36 -7.76 -4.27 -3.57
N HIS A 37 -8.45 -4.45 -4.70
CA HIS A 37 -9.51 -5.45 -4.83
C HIS A 37 -9.04 -6.90 -5.16
N ARG A 38 -7.97 -7.12 -5.96
CA ARG A 38 -7.53 -8.50 -6.29
C ARG A 38 -6.50 -9.06 -5.32
N ARG A 39 -6.90 -10.07 -4.54
CA ARG A 39 -5.96 -10.90 -3.76
C ARG A 39 -5.39 -12.03 -4.63
N LYS A 40 -4.07 -12.26 -4.54
CA LYS A 40 -3.36 -13.49 -4.94
C LYS A 40 -3.53 -13.95 -6.42
N LYS A 41 -3.49 -13.03 -7.39
CA LYS A 41 -3.47 -13.37 -8.84
C LYS A 41 -2.10 -13.09 -9.44
N LYS A 42 -1.34 -14.14 -9.79
CA LYS A 42 0.00 -14.05 -10.42
C LYS A 42 -0.07 -13.27 -11.74
N GLY A 43 0.93 -12.42 -11.98
CA GLY A 43 1.06 -11.62 -13.21
C GLY A 43 0.11 -10.44 -13.36
N HIS A 44 -0.67 -10.07 -12.33
CA HIS A 44 -1.80 -9.15 -12.48
C HIS A 44 -1.61 -7.81 -11.77
N HIS A 45 -1.75 -6.69 -12.50
CA HIS A 45 -1.45 -5.33 -12.02
C HIS A 45 -2.27 -4.89 -10.77
N CYS A 46 -3.51 -5.39 -10.62
CA CYS A 46 -4.33 -5.12 -9.43
C CYS A 46 -3.90 -5.93 -8.20
N SER A 47 -3.03 -6.93 -8.35
CA SER A 47 -2.80 -7.90 -7.28
C SER A 47 -1.66 -7.49 -6.37
N TYR A 48 -2.00 -6.73 -5.34
CA TYR A 48 -1.06 -6.25 -4.32
C TYR A 48 -0.21 -7.36 -3.68
N HIS A 49 -0.75 -8.57 -3.52
CA HIS A 49 0.02 -9.75 -3.09
C HIS A 49 1.10 -10.17 -4.11
N TRP A 50 0.82 -10.13 -5.41
CA TRP A 50 1.78 -10.45 -6.46
C TRP A 50 2.91 -9.42 -6.50
N HIS A 51 2.58 -8.13 -6.43
CA HIS A 51 3.59 -7.06 -6.39
C HIS A 51 4.42 -7.06 -5.11
N ALA A 52 3.81 -7.34 -3.94
CA ALA A 52 4.55 -7.55 -2.70
C ALA A 52 5.54 -8.72 -2.80
N PHE A 53 5.14 -9.81 -3.48
CA PHE A 53 5.97 -10.98 -3.72
C PHE A 53 7.14 -10.68 -4.67
N MET A 54 6.87 -10.06 -5.83
CA MET A 54 7.91 -9.70 -6.80
C MET A 54 8.98 -8.82 -6.15
N ARG A 55 8.55 -7.86 -5.34
CA ARG A 55 9.43 -7.00 -4.56
C ARG A 55 10.27 -7.78 -3.56
N ALA A 56 9.63 -8.69 -2.82
CA ALA A 56 10.25 -9.53 -1.81
C ALA A 56 11.26 -10.56 -2.37
N GLN A 57 11.07 -11.05 -3.60
CA GLN A 57 12.08 -11.87 -4.30
C GLN A 57 13.22 -11.02 -4.90
N GLY A 58 12.91 -9.84 -5.41
CA GLY A 58 13.87 -8.95 -6.04
C GLY A 58 14.64 -8.12 -5.02
N ALA A 59 14.50 -6.80 -5.14
CA ALA A 59 15.33 -5.82 -4.43
C ALA A 59 15.17 -5.80 -2.88
N ASP A 60 14.28 -6.62 -2.31
CA ASP A 60 14.11 -6.77 -0.87
C ASP A 60 14.54 -8.15 -0.31
N ALA A 61 15.05 -9.09 -1.13
CA ALA A 61 15.29 -10.48 -0.72
C ALA A 61 16.02 -10.63 0.64
N ALA A 62 17.11 -9.87 0.82
CA ALA A 62 17.92 -9.84 2.05
C ALA A 62 17.18 -9.37 3.32
N ARG A 63 15.96 -8.80 3.21
CA ARG A 63 15.08 -8.45 4.33
C ARG A 63 14.06 -9.53 4.69
N TYR A 64 13.94 -10.57 3.88
CA TYR A 64 12.92 -11.59 4.05
C TYR A 64 13.47 -13.01 4.26
N VAL A 65 14.80 -13.17 4.13
CA VAL A 65 15.59 -14.32 4.61
C VAL A 65 15.20 -14.63 6.06
N TRP A 66 14.95 -15.91 6.35
CA TRP A 66 14.68 -16.38 7.70
C TRP A 66 16.00 -16.70 8.42
N PRO A 67 16.13 -16.44 9.74
CA PRO A 67 17.30 -16.90 10.51
C PRO A 67 17.38 -18.44 10.57
N SER A 68 18.50 -18.98 11.05
CA SER A 68 18.71 -20.43 11.09
C SER A 68 17.70 -21.12 12.02
N LYS A 69 17.40 -22.41 11.78
CA LYS A 69 16.38 -23.15 12.55
C LYS A 69 16.60 -23.15 14.07
N SER A 70 17.85 -23.04 14.52
CA SER A 70 18.28 -22.89 15.91
C SER A 70 17.87 -21.57 16.58
N GLU A 71 17.48 -20.55 15.80
CA GLU A 71 17.19 -19.18 16.27
C GLU A 71 15.69 -18.85 16.20
N VAL A 72 14.82 -19.83 15.90
CA VAL A 72 13.40 -19.61 15.59
C VAL A 72 12.50 -20.03 16.76
N PRO A 73 11.68 -19.12 17.33
CA PRO A 73 10.64 -19.48 18.28
C PRO A 73 9.57 -20.41 17.67
N GLU A 74 9.04 -21.33 18.47
CA GLU A 74 7.95 -22.23 18.07
C GLU A 74 6.62 -21.47 17.86
N PRO A 75 5.73 -21.90 16.95
CA PRO A 75 5.76 -23.15 16.19
C PRO A 75 6.60 -23.08 14.90
N GLN A 76 7.63 -23.93 14.79
CA GLN A 76 8.50 -23.97 13.62
C GLN A 76 7.81 -24.59 12.38
N PRO A 77 7.90 -23.97 11.21
CA PRO A 77 7.57 -24.58 9.93
C PRO A 77 8.34 -25.88 9.65
N ARG A 78 7.61 -26.88 9.15
CA ARG A 78 8.04 -28.29 9.13
C ARG A 78 9.17 -28.64 8.15
N ALA A 79 9.67 -27.69 7.36
CA ALA A 79 10.79 -27.90 6.46
C ALA A 79 11.43 -26.57 6.03
N GLU A 80 12.71 -26.64 5.70
CA GLU A 80 13.45 -25.63 4.94
C GLU A 80 12.83 -25.42 3.54
N GLY A 81 13.17 -24.31 2.86
CA GLY A 81 12.58 -23.95 1.54
C GLY A 81 11.10 -23.56 1.53
N LYS A 82 10.26 -24.04 2.48
CA LYS A 82 8.84 -23.63 2.59
C LYS A 82 8.66 -22.15 2.91
N TRP A 83 9.73 -21.50 3.38
CA TRP A 83 9.86 -20.08 3.65
C TRP A 83 9.94 -19.23 2.38
N ASP A 84 10.26 -19.84 1.24
CA ASP A 84 10.49 -19.13 -0.01
C ASP A 84 9.24 -18.33 -0.44
N PRO A 85 9.40 -17.06 -0.83
CA PRO A 85 8.40 -16.28 -1.55
C PRO A 85 7.54 -17.06 -2.55
N GLU A 86 8.10 -18.00 -3.33
CA GLU A 86 7.38 -18.75 -4.36
C GLU A 86 6.14 -19.48 -3.81
N ASN A 87 6.19 -19.89 -2.54
CA ASN A 87 5.09 -20.55 -1.87
C ASN A 87 4.03 -19.57 -1.31
N TRP A 88 4.33 -18.28 -1.16
CA TRP A 88 3.47 -17.31 -0.44
C TRP A 88 2.16 -16.95 -1.18
N ILE A 89 2.15 -17.08 -2.51
CA ILE A 89 0.95 -16.76 -3.33
C ILE A 89 -0.06 -17.91 -3.28
N LEU A 90 0.43 -19.16 -3.31
CA LEU A 90 -0.36 -20.36 -3.61
C LEU A 90 -0.72 -21.21 -2.38
N SER A 91 0.05 -21.12 -1.29
CA SER A 91 -0.14 -21.92 -0.06
C SER A 91 -1.47 -21.70 0.67
N ALA A 92 -2.28 -20.72 0.29
CA ALA A 92 -3.57 -20.40 0.91
C ALA A 92 -4.72 -21.36 0.52
N ASN A 93 -4.40 -22.63 0.26
CA ASN A 93 -5.40 -23.67 0.04
C ASN A 93 -6.05 -24.06 1.39
N LYS A 94 -7.36 -24.33 1.43
CA LYS A 94 -8.22 -24.30 2.64
C LYS A 94 -7.83 -25.23 3.82
N ARG A 95 -6.79 -26.06 3.68
CA ARG A 95 -6.28 -26.98 4.72
C ARG A 95 -4.90 -26.58 5.28
N HIS A 96 -4.21 -25.59 4.70
CA HIS A 96 -2.94 -25.07 5.23
C HIS A 96 -3.16 -23.95 6.24
N VAL A 97 -3.37 -24.35 7.49
CA VAL A 97 -3.53 -23.45 8.63
C VAL A 97 -2.19 -22.80 9.02
N SER A 98 -2.28 -21.53 9.44
CA SER A 98 -1.35 -20.73 10.27
C SER A 98 0.14 -20.53 9.90
N TYR A 99 0.80 -21.30 9.03
CA TYR A 99 2.28 -21.23 8.96
C TYR A 99 2.91 -19.91 8.45
N TYR A 100 2.16 -19.03 7.76
CA TYR A 100 2.69 -17.74 7.28
C TYR A 100 1.82 -16.52 7.66
N PRO A 101 1.96 -16.02 8.91
CA PRO A 101 1.45 -14.72 9.31
C PRO A 101 2.38 -13.61 8.79
N ARG A 102 2.40 -13.44 7.46
CA ARG A 102 2.88 -12.23 6.78
C ARG A 102 1.80 -11.78 5.80
N GLU A 103 1.22 -10.61 6.02
CA GLU A 103 0.28 -10.02 5.05
C GLU A 103 1.00 -9.02 4.13
N ALA A 104 0.42 -8.76 2.96
CA ALA A 104 0.93 -7.79 2.01
C ALA A 104 0.22 -6.45 2.24
N HIS A 105 0.95 -5.43 2.65
CA HIS A 105 0.42 -4.14 3.08
C HIS A 105 0.80 -3.02 2.12
N HIS A 106 -0.18 -2.17 1.84
CA HIS A 106 0.01 -0.89 1.16
C HIS A 106 0.75 0.09 2.08
N ILE A 107 1.88 0.62 1.61
CA ILE A 107 2.74 1.53 2.37
C ILE A 107 2.09 2.91 2.51
N VAL A 108 1.51 3.42 1.44
CA VAL A 108 0.47 4.46 1.45
C VAL A 108 -0.87 3.71 1.52
N PRO A 109 -1.58 3.72 2.68
CA PRO A 109 -2.80 2.93 2.84
C PRO A 109 -3.91 3.38 1.90
N PHE A 110 -4.77 2.45 1.46
CA PHE A 110 -5.93 2.76 0.62
C PHE A 110 -6.90 3.74 1.30
N GLU A 111 -7.24 3.51 2.57
CA GLU A 111 -8.13 4.38 3.35
C GLU A 111 -7.57 5.82 3.38
N SER A 112 -6.29 5.97 3.73
CA SER A 112 -5.56 7.24 3.75
C SER A 112 -5.47 7.93 2.38
N LEU A 113 -5.24 7.17 1.30
CA LEU A 113 -5.25 7.73 -0.07
C LEU A 113 -6.64 8.25 -0.45
N THR A 114 -7.68 7.45 -0.19
CA THR A 114 -9.07 7.81 -0.50
C THR A 114 -9.52 9.03 0.30
N THR A 115 -9.22 9.10 1.60
CA THR A 115 -9.45 10.27 2.44
C THR A 115 -8.82 11.53 1.86
N ALA A 116 -7.53 11.48 1.49
CA ALA A 116 -6.84 12.64 0.91
C ALA A 116 -7.39 13.02 -0.48
N LEU A 117 -7.80 12.05 -1.32
CA LEU A 117 -8.42 12.30 -2.62
C LEU A 117 -9.81 12.97 -2.50
N CYS A 118 -10.61 12.60 -1.50
CA CYS A 118 -11.89 13.26 -1.22
C CYS A 118 -11.65 14.70 -0.75
N THR A 119 -10.80 14.90 0.26
CA THR A 119 -10.44 16.25 0.73
C THR A 119 -9.90 17.15 -0.39
N ALA A 120 -9.05 16.60 -1.27
CA ALA A 120 -8.45 17.33 -2.39
C ALA A 120 -9.42 17.73 -3.50
N THR A 121 -10.68 17.28 -3.46
CA THR A 121 -11.68 17.56 -4.51
C THR A 121 -12.95 18.22 -3.97
N SER A 122 -13.42 17.85 -2.77
CA SER A 122 -14.61 18.42 -2.14
C SER A 122 -14.31 19.39 -0.99
N GLY A 123 -13.06 19.46 -0.51
CA GLY A 123 -12.68 20.15 0.72
C GLY A 123 -13.03 19.38 2.01
N ASP A 124 -13.69 18.23 1.90
CA ASP A 124 -14.21 17.47 3.05
C ASP A 124 -14.00 15.96 2.83
N LYS A 125 -13.19 15.32 3.70
CA LYS A 125 -12.91 13.89 3.63
C LYS A 125 -14.14 12.97 3.63
N ASN A 126 -15.30 13.46 4.05
CA ASN A 126 -16.55 12.71 4.13
C ASN A 126 -17.47 12.93 2.90
N LYS A 127 -17.05 13.74 1.91
CA LYS A 127 -17.82 14.07 0.70
C LYS A 127 -17.01 13.81 -0.57
N THR A 128 -17.68 13.37 -1.63
CA THR A 128 -17.11 13.31 -2.98
C THR A 128 -17.65 14.43 -3.86
N ASP A 129 -16.79 15.06 -4.67
CA ASP A 129 -17.20 15.64 -5.95
C ASP A 129 -16.80 14.63 -7.01
N ASP A 130 -17.75 13.83 -7.47
CA ASP A 130 -17.47 12.71 -8.38
C ASP A 130 -16.80 13.14 -9.70
N ASN A 131 -17.03 14.38 -10.16
CA ASN A 131 -16.40 14.89 -11.38
C ASN A 131 -14.91 15.21 -11.14
N LYS A 132 -14.61 16.00 -10.10
CA LYS A 132 -13.24 16.35 -9.72
C LYS A 132 -12.45 15.12 -9.28
N LEU A 133 -13.10 14.18 -8.59
CA LEU A 133 -12.55 12.90 -8.17
C LEU A 133 -12.23 11.99 -9.36
N LYS A 134 -13.10 11.96 -10.38
CA LYS A 134 -12.85 11.26 -11.66
C LYS A 134 -11.65 11.85 -12.39
N GLU A 135 -11.55 13.17 -12.43
CA GLU A 135 -10.42 13.87 -13.04
C GLU A 135 -9.10 13.58 -12.31
N LEU A 136 -9.07 13.71 -10.98
CA LEU A 136 -7.88 13.45 -10.15
C LEU A 136 -7.44 11.98 -10.17
N ARG A 137 -8.37 11.04 -9.99
CA ARG A 137 -8.07 9.59 -10.06
C ARG A 137 -7.62 9.19 -11.46
N GLY A 138 -8.31 9.68 -12.50
CA GLY A 138 -7.93 9.48 -13.89
C GLY A 138 -6.57 10.08 -14.24
N GLY A 139 -6.26 11.28 -13.73
CA GLY A 139 -4.96 11.94 -13.89
C GLY A 139 -3.81 11.15 -13.26
N LEU A 140 -4.01 10.60 -12.06
CA LEU A 140 -3.04 9.72 -11.40
C LEU A 140 -2.82 8.41 -12.18
N LEU A 141 -3.89 7.77 -12.66
CA LEU A 141 -3.80 6.56 -13.49
C LEU A 141 -3.11 6.82 -14.84
N LYS A 142 -3.46 7.91 -15.53
CA LYS A 142 -2.80 8.36 -16.79
C LYS A 142 -1.31 8.60 -16.59
N ASN A 143 -0.89 9.07 -15.41
CA ASN A 143 0.51 9.25 -15.02
C ASN A 143 1.14 7.99 -14.36
N GLY A 144 0.52 6.83 -14.55
CA GLY A 144 1.06 5.52 -14.18
C GLY A 144 1.18 5.28 -12.68
N TYR A 145 0.40 5.97 -11.84
CA TYR A 145 0.28 5.60 -10.43
C TYR A 145 -0.66 4.39 -10.27
N ASN A 146 -0.23 3.40 -9.48
CA ASN A 146 -1.00 2.22 -9.12
C ASN A 146 -0.77 2.00 -7.63
N ILE A 147 -1.82 1.96 -6.82
CA ILE A 147 -1.69 1.76 -5.37
C ILE A 147 -1.10 0.37 -5.08
N ASN A 148 -1.32 -0.60 -5.96
CA ASN A 148 -0.86 -1.98 -5.81
C ASN A 148 0.55 -2.19 -6.38
N ASP A 149 1.24 -1.14 -6.84
CA ASP A 149 2.61 -1.20 -7.37
C ASP A 149 3.62 -1.70 -6.33
N GLU A 150 4.67 -2.38 -6.79
CA GLU A 150 5.67 -3.01 -5.94
C GLU A 150 6.43 -2.01 -5.03
N HIS A 151 6.54 -0.76 -5.45
CA HIS A 151 7.09 0.33 -4.64
C HIS A 151 6.17 0.80 -3.50
N ASN A 152 4.88 0.45 -3.55
CA ASN A 152 3.87 0.72 -2.50
C ASN A 152 3.47 -0.55 -1.73
N MET A 153 4.13 -1.69 -1.97
CA MET A 153 3.84 -2.94 -1.29
C MET A 153 5.00 -3.43 -0.43
N ALA A 154 4.72 -3.91 0.78
CA ALA A 154 5.65 -4.71 1.56
C ALA A 154 4.94 -5.87 2.25
N TYR A 155 5.66 -6.96 2.50
CA TYR A 155 5.22 -7.97 3.46
C TYR A 155 5.62 -7.53 4.88
N LEU A 156 4.67 -7.57 5.82
CA LEU A 156 4.94 -7.33 7.25
C LEU A 156 4.46 -8.54 8.08
N PRO A 157 5.20 -8.93 9.14
CA PRO A 157 4.77 -10.03 9.99
C PRO A 157 3.60 -9.65 10.92
N SER A 158 2.61 -10.54 10.99
CA SER A 158 1.47 -10.47 11.92
C SER A 158 1.60 -11.44 13.11
N HIS A 159 2.78 -12.02 13.32
CA HIS A 159 3.20 -12.65 14.59
C HIS A 159 4.41 -11.92 15.21
N PRO A 160 4.49 -11.72 16.55
CA PRO A 160 5.60 -11.00 17.18
C PRO A 160 6.95 -11.67 16.94
N ASP A 161 7.05 -12.98 17.11
CA ASP A 161 8.30 -13.74 16.90
C ASP A 161 8.79 -13.66 15.45
N HIS A 162 7.86 -13.59 14.49
CA HIS A 162 8.18 -13.43 13.08
C HIS A 162 8.66 -12.00 12.77
N ALA A 163 8.17 -11.00 13.51
CA ALA A 163 8.69 -9.63 13.48
C ALA A 163 10.09 -9.54 14.09
N LYS A 164 10.34 -10.24 15.22
CA LYS A 164 11.66 -10.36 15.85
C LYS A 164 12.68 -11.03 14.93
N ALA A 165 12.37 -12.24 14.44
CA ALA A 165 13.24 -13.04 13.58
C ALA A 165 13.71 -12.30 12.32
N LEU A 166 12.82 -11.49 11.72
CA LEU A 166 13.12 -10.69 10.52
C LEU A 166 13.60 -9.26 10.83
N ARG A 167 13.53 -8.85 12.10
CA ARG A 167 13.80 -7.48 12.57
C ARG A 167 12.92 -6.41 11.87
N LEU A 168 11.70 -6.80 11.51
CA LEU A 168 10.69 -6.02 10.78
C LEU A 168 9.56 -5.50 11.70
N PRO A 169 8.80 -4.46 11.29
CA PRO A 169 7.62 -4.01 12.02
C PRO A 169 6.52 -5.07 12.17
N TYR A 170 6.09 -5.28 13.41
CA TYR A 170 4.92 -6.09 13.75
C TYR A 170 3.62 -5.36 13.38
N HIS A 171 2.80 -5.98 12.53
CA HIS A 171 1.53 -5.43 12.05
C HIS A 171 0.34 -6.25 12.58
N LYS A 172 -0.41 -5.67 13.52
CA LYS A 172 -1.69 -6.21 14.03
C LYS A 172 -2.66 -5.07 14.34
N GLY A 173 -3.84 -5.11 13.70
CA GLY A 173 -4.92 -4.14 13.92
C GLY A 173 -4.88 -2.94 12.96
N ARG A 174 -5.30 -1.77 13.46
CA ARG A 174 -5.25 -0.48 12.75
C ARG A 174 -4.07 0.35 13.28
N HIS A 175 -3.45 1.14 12.40
CA HIS A 175 -2.23 1.90 12.68
C HIS A 175 -2.48 3.41 12.57
N GLY A 176 -3.37 3.94 13.42
CA GLY A 176 -3.91 5.31 13.31
C GLY A 176 -2.82 6.38 13.14
N THR A 177 -1.83 6.42 14.03
CA THR A 177 -0.75 7.44 13.96
C THR A 177 0.16 7.31 12.73
N TYR A 178 0.17 6.15 12.06
CA TYR A 178 0.83 5.98 10.76
C TYR A 178 -0.06 6.51 9.62
N SER A 179 -1.36 6.19 9.63
CA SER A 179 -2.36 6.79 8.71
C SER A 179 -2.38 8.32 8.82
N ASP A 180 -2.48 8.88 10.03
CA ASP A 180 -2.42 10.32 10.31
C ASP A 180 -1.17 11.00 9.72
N TYR A 181 -0.03 10.29 9.70
CA TYR A 181 1.20 10.78 9.09
C TYR A 181 1.13 10.73 7.56
N VAL A 182 0.67 9.61 6.99
CA VAL A 182 0.56 9.46 5.54
C VAL A 182 -0.45 10.45 4.95
N GLU A 183 -1.61 10.62 5.59
CA GLU A 183 -2.64 11.61 5.21
C GLU A 183 -2.04 13.01 5.16
N LYS A 184 -1.37 13.47 6.23
CA LYS A 184 -0.69 14.78 6.23
C LYS A 184 0.40 14.94 5.17
N GLN A 185 1.02 13.85 4.72
CA GLN A 185 1.96 13.89 3.60
C GLN A 185 1.25 13.89 2.23
N LEU A 186 0.06 13.32 2.12
CA LEU A 186 -0.80 13.38 0.93
C LEU A 186 -1.50 14.74 0.80
N ASP A 187 -1.95 15.35 1.90
CA ASP A 187 -2.49 16.71 1.93
C ASP A 187 -1.47 17.71 1.36
N VAL A 188 -0.20 17.60 1.75
CA VAL A 188 0.92 18.39 1.21
C VAL A 188 1.24 18.05 -0.26
N ILE A 189 0.82 16.87 -0.76
CA ILE A 189 0.94 16.48 -2.18
C ILE A 189 -0.21 17.02 -3.04
N PHE A 190 -1.40 17.16 -2.48
CA PHE A 190 -2.62 17.63 -3.14
C PHE A 190 -3.04 19.06 -2.76
N SER A 191 -2.22 19.80 -2.02
CA SER A 191 -2.46 21.22 -1.70
C SER A 191 -2.64 22.04 -2.98
N GLY A 192 -3.72 22.84 -3.04
CA GLY A 192 -4.13 23.60 -4.23
C GLY A 192 -4.77 22.77 -5.36
N MET A 193 -4.98 21.45 -5.20
CA MET A 193 -5.55 20.60 -6.25
C MET A 193 -7.02 20.93 -6.55
N GLN A 194 -7.81 21.32 -5.55
CA GLN A 194 -9.21 21.70 -5.74
C GLN A 194 -9.30 22.93 -6.66
N ASP A 195 -8.66 24.02 -6.27
CA ASP A 195 -8.57 25.26 -7.06
C ASP A 195 -7.99 25.03 -8.45
N ALA A 196 -6.98 24.15 -8.59
CA ALA A 196 -6.39 23.83 -9.89
C ALA A 196 -7.38 23.10 -10.81
N ILE A 197 -8.18 22.16 -10.28
CA ILE A 197 -9.22 21.47 -11.06
C ILE A 197 -10.34 22.44 -11.43
N ASP A 198 -10.77 23.30 -10.51
CA ASP A 198 -11.82 24.29 -10.78
C ASP A 198 -11.40 25.29 -11.86
N ASN A 199 -10.22 25.91 -11.73
CA ASN A 199 -9.71 26.82 -12.75
C ASN A 199 -9.50 26.14 -14.11
N HIS A 200 -9.12 24.85 -14.15
CA HIS A 200 -9.01 24.12 -15.41
C HIS A 200 -10.38 23.89 -16.06
N ARG A 201 -11.39 23.51 -15.28
CA ARG A 201 -12.75 23.23 -15.76
C ARG A 201 -13.50 24.49 -16.20
N ASP A 202 -13.24 25.62 -15.54
CA ASP A 202 -13.79 26.94 -15.91
C ASP A 202 -13.00 27.61 -17.06
N GLY A 203 -11.92 26.98 -17.54
CA GLY A 203 -11.10 27.48 -18.65
C GLY A 203 -10.20 28.67 -18.29
N THR A 204 -10.02 28.95 -16.99
CA THR A 204 -9.19 30.05 -16.47
C THR A 204 -7.74 29.63 -16.17
N GLY A 205 -7.43 28.33 -16.19
CA GLY A 205 -6.10 27.80 -15.87
C GLY A 205 -5.71 26.50 -16.59
N ASP A 206 -4.41 26.18 -16.49
CA ASP A 206 -3.81 24.96 -17.03
C ASP A 206 -4.30 23.69 -16.32
N ALA A 207 -4.21 22.55 -17.01
CA ALA A 207 -4.53 21.24 -16.44
C ALA A 207 -3.65 20.93 -15.20
N PRO A 208 -4.21 20.43 -14.08
CA PRO A 208 -3.46 20.19 -12.86
C PRO A 208 -2.28 19.23 -13.04
N ASN A 209 -1.21 19.42 -12.26
CA ASN A 209 0.03 18.64 -12.41
C ASN A 209 -0.04 17.23 -11.80
N TYR A 210 -0.95 16.41 -12.30
CA TYR A 210 -1.16 15.01 -11.90
C TYR A 210 0.13 14.17 -12.01
N LYS A 211 1.02 14.51 -12.95
CA LYS A 211 2.34 13.89 -13.11
C LYS A 211 3.21 14.09 -11.88
N GLN A 212 3.29 15.33 -11.38
CA GLN A 212 4.05 15.66 -10.18
C GLN A 212 3.41 15.03 -8.93
N CYS A 213 2.07 15.01 -8.81
CA CYS A 213 1.40 14.31 -7.71
C CYS A 213 1.71 12.80 -7.73
N ALA A 214 1.52 12.12 -8.86
CA ALA A 214 1.85 10.70 -9.03
C ALA A 214 3.31 10.38 -8.68
N GLN A 215 4.25 11.24 -9.12
CA GLN A 215 5.67 11.10 -8.78
C GLN A 215 5.95 11.33 -7.29
N ARG A 216 5.35 12.35 -6.66
CA ARG A 216 5.49 12.64 -5.22
C ARG A 216 4.94 11.51 -4.36
N ILE A 217 3.82 10.88 -4.73
CA ILE A 217 3.31 9.71 -4.00
C ILE A 217 4.27 8.51 -4.14
N LYS A 218 4.82 8.26 -5.34
CA LYS A 218 5.87 7.23 -5.55
C LYS A 218 7.17 7.53 -4.78
N VAL A 219 7.52 8.79 -4.53
CA VAL A 219 8.65 9.18 -3.66
C VAL A 219 8.31 8.95 -2.19
N LEU A 220 7.15 9.41 -1.72
CA LEU A 220 6.64 9.19 -0.36
C LEU A 220 6.62 7.70 -0.02
N SER A 221 6.02 6.90 -0.90
CA SER A 221 5.95 5.45 -0.81
C SER A 221 7.34 4.81 -0.65
N ARG A 222 8.29 5.10 -1.55
CA ARG A 222 9.66 4.55 -1.45
C ARG A 222 10.39 4.98 -0.18
N ARG A 223 10.21 6.23 0.28
CA ARG A 223 10.78 6.73 1.54
C ARG A 223 10.23 5.99 2.76
N LEU A 224 8.90 5.89 2.87
CA LEU A 224 8.21 5.17 3.94
C LEU A 224 8.60 3.68 3.94
N ARG A 225 8.62 3.06 2.76
CA ARG A 225 8.98 1.67 2.55
C ARG A 225 10.42 1.38 3.00
N LYS A 226 11.38 2.26 2.66
CA LYS A 226 12.75 2.20 3.17
C LYS A 226 12.77 2.31 4.70
N ALA A 227 12.06 3.28 5.28
CA ALA A 227 12.02 3.48 6.73
C ALA A 227 11.41 2.29 7.49
N ILE A 228 10.34 1.68 6.95
CA ILE A 228 9.71 0.45 7.47
C ILE A 228 10.72 -0.70 7.50
N LEU A 229 11.40 -0.95 6.37
CA LEU A 229 12.40 -2.01 6.26
C LEU A 229 13.68 -1.72 7.05
N GLN A 230 13.97 -0.47 7.39
CA GLN A 230 15.12 -0.04 8.20
C GLN A 230 14.76 0.26 9.66
N ALA A 231 13.54 -0.05 10.11
CA ALA A 231 13.08 0.32 11.45
C ALA A 231 13.90 -0.34 12.58
N HIS A 232 14.52 -1.51 12.28
CA HIS A 232 15.43 -2.29 13.14
C HIS A 232 15.02 -2.23 14.61
N LEU A 233 13.80 -2.71 14.87
CA LEU A 233 13.14 -2.51 16.16
C LEU A 233 13.91 -3.30 17.24
N PRO A 234 14.23 -2.65 18.38
CA PRO A 234 14.87 -3.35 19.49
C PRO A 234 13.88 -4.35 20.12
N GLU A 235 14.43 -5.43 20.68
CA GLU A 235 13.66 -6.64 21.00
C GLU A 235 12.59 -6.41 22.08
N ASP A 236 12.84 -5.45 22.99
CA ASP A 236 11.92 -5.00 24.04
C ASP A 236 10.58 -4.52 23.47
N ARG A 237 10.58 -3.89 22.29
CA ARG A 237 9.39 -3.31 21.65
C ARG A 237 8.59 -4.28 20.79
N VAL A 238 8.96 -5.56 20.78
CA VAL A 238 8.18 -6.63 20.12
C VAL A 238 7.14 -7.23 21.08
N ASN A 239 7.26 -6.98 22.39
CA ASN A 239 6.40 -7.54 23.45
C ASN A 239 4.99 -6.92 23.52
N GLY A 240 4.16 -7.21 22.52
CA GLY A 240 2.68 -7.17 22.59
C GLY A 240 2.01 -5.79 22.65
N THR A 241 2.64 -4.75 23.20
CA THR A 241 2.09 -3.40 23.22
C THR A 241 2.06 -2.82 21.82
N HIS A 242 0.88 -2.39 21.39
CA HIS A 242 0.58 -2.03 20.00
C HIS A 242 1.54 -1.01 19.36
N ASP A 243 1.75 -1.23 18.06
CA ASP A 243 2.05 -0.20 17.05
C ASP A 243 3.52 0.24 16.90
N THR A 244 4.35 -0.70 16.42
CA THR A 244 5.71 -0.42 15.94
C THR A 244 5.74 0.54 14.73
N LEU A 245 4.65 0.62 13.94
CA LEU A 245 4.49 1.59 12.85
C LEU A 245 4.19 3.01 13.37
N LYS A 246 3.51 3.18 14.50
CA LYS A 246 3.41 4.44 15.25
C LYS A 246 4.74 4.88 15.83
N ALA A 247 5.55 3.96 16.35
CA ALA A 247 6.92 4.27 16.77
C ALA A 247 7.79 4.74 15.59
N LEU A 248 7.60 4.16 14.40
CA LEU A 248 8.22 4.63 13.16
C LEU A 248 7.68 6.00 12.73
N ALA A 249 6.36 6.21 12.75
CA ALA A 249 5.72 7.48 12.42
C ALA A 249 6.15 8.62 13.35
N ALA A 250 6.46 8.32 14.62
CA ALA A 250 7.08 9.28 15.55
C ALA A 250 8.51 9.65 15.10
N ARG A 251 9.38 8.68 14.80
CA ARG A 251 10.73 8.95 14.27
C ARG A 251 10.68 9.78 12.97
N LEU A 252 9.75 9.46 12.08
CA LEU A 252 9.53 10.15 10.80
C LEU A 252 9.03 11.61 10.92
N LYS A 253 8.62 12.07 12.11
CA LYS A 253 8.29 13.47 12.42
C LYS A 253 9.47 14.29 12.95
N HIS A 254 10.63 13.66 13.19
CA HIS A 254 11.82 14.30 13.76
C HIS A 254 13.06 14.17 12.86
N THR A 255 12.92 13.64 11.65
CA THR A 255 14.04 13.41 10.71
C THR A 255 14.09 14.46 9.59
N PHE A 256 13.00 15.21 9.39
CA PHE A 256 12.75 16.22 8.35
C PHE A 256 11.72 17.22 8.86
#